data_AF-A0A9X9A1N6-F1
#
_entry.id   AF-A0A9X9A1N6-F1
#
_cell.length_a   1.000
_cell.length_b   1.000
_cell.length_c   1.000
_cell.angle_alpha   90.00
_cell.angle_beta   90.00
_cell.angle_gamma   90.00
#
_symmetry.space_group_name_H-M   'P 1'
#
loop_
_entity.id
_entity.type
_entity.pdbx_description
1 polymer ?
#
loop_
_entity_poly.entity_id
_entity_poly.type
_entity_poly.pdbx_seq_one_letter_code
_entity_poly.pdbx_strand_id
1 'polypeptide(L)' 'MTILLYEENSYLKECEAEIISIDGRFIVLNQTIFYPGGGGQPCDFGKIQQGNEIYEVLKVK' A
#
# COMPACT_ATOMS: atom_id res chain seq x y z
N MET A 1 -2.10 1.28 13.93
CA MET A 1 -3.16 1.86 13.07
C MET A 1 -2.48 2.35 11.80
N THR A 2 -3.05 2.06 10.64
CA THR A 2 -2.50 2.50 9.34
C THR A 2 -3.20 3.78 8.89
N ILE A 3 -2.44 4.78 8.46
CA ILE A 3 -2.96 6.03 7.90
C ILE A 3 -3.30 5.81 6.42
N LEU A 4 -4.51 6.16 6.00
CA LEU A 4 -5.04 5.90 4.66
C LEU A 4 -4.92 7.17 3.81
N LEU A 5 -3.77 7.39 3.19
CA LEU A 5 -3.46 8.64 2.46
C LEU A 5 -4.39 8.89 1.27
N TYR A 6 -4.94 7.81 0.69
CA TYR A 6 -5.89 7.89 -0.41
C TYR A 6 -7.24 8.51 -0.02
N GLU A 7 -7.60 8.55 1.26
CA GLU A 7 -8.83 9.20 1.74
C GLU A 7 -8.69 10.73 1.72
N GLU A 8 -7.49 11.25 1.98
CA GLU A 8 -7.20 12.69 1.97
C GLU A 8 -6.89 13.19 0.56
N ASN A 9 -6.13 12.42 -0.22
CA ASN A 9 -5.75 12.77 -1.59
C ASN A 9 -5.69 11.53 -2.49
N SER A 10 -6.79 11.27 -3.19
CA SER A 10 -6.92 10.15 -4.15
C SER A 10 -6.01 10.26 -5.38
N TYR A 11 -5.38 11.41 -5.63
CA TYR A 11 -4.41 11.59 -6.72
C TYR A 11 -2.96 11.33 -6.30
N LEU A 12 -2.69 11.08 -5.01
CA LEU A 12 -1.36 10.77 -4.53
C LEU A 12 -0.94 9.37 -5.00
N LYS A 13 0.17 9.29 -5.74
CA LYS A 13 0.65 8.04 -6.37
C LYS A 13 1.92 7.45 -5.75
N GLU A 14 2.56 8.18 -4.85
CA GLU A 14 3.81 7.79 -4.20
C GLU A 14 3.82 8.30 -2.75
N CYS A 15 4.34 7.48 -1.83
CA CYS A 15 4.57 7.86 -0.44
C CYS A 15 5.73 7.08 0.17
N GLU A 16 6.39 7.65 1.18
CA GLU A 16 7.29 6.90 2.06
C GLU A 16 6.47 6.26 3.20
N ALA A 17 6.81 5.03 3.56
CA ALA A 17 6.13 4.30 4.64
C ALA A 17 7.10 3.35 5.36
N GLU A 18 6.78 3.03 6.60
CA GLU A 18 7.51 2.07 7.41
C GLU A 18 6.75 0.75 7.51
N ILE A 19 7.48 -0.36 7.42
CA ILE A 19 6.93 -1.70 7.69
C ILE A 19 6.80 -1.87 9.20
N ILE A 20 5.56 -2.01 9.68
CA ILE A 20 5.27 -2.21 11.11
C ILE A 20 5.14 -3.69 11.48
N SER A 21 4.81 -4.56 10.51
CA SER A 21 4.85 -6.00 10.70
C SER A 21 4.92 -6.76 9.37
N ILE A 22 5.30 -8.03 9.44
CA ILE A 22 5.38 -8.95 8.30
C ILE A 22 4.61 -10.23 8.66
N ASP A 23 3.73 -10.66 7.77
CA ASP A 23 2.96 -11.90 7.87
C ASP A 23 3.03 -12.66 6.54
N GLY A 24 4.02 -13.57 6.44
CA GLY A 24 4.29 -14.33 5.22
C GLY A 24 4.63 -13.41 4.04
N ARG A 25 3.73 -13.35 3.05
CA ARG A 25 3.87 -12.48 1.85
C ARG A 25 3.19 -11.11 2.00
N PHE A 26 2.58 -10.85 3.15
CA PHE A 26 1.95 -9.57 3.46
C PHE A 26 2.86 -8.76 4.36
N ILE A 27 2.90 -7.46 4.09
CA ILE A 27 3.49 -6.47 4.99
C ILE A 27 2.37 -5.57 5.48
N VAL A 28 2.52 -5.05 6.69
CA VAL A 28 1.66 -3.99 7.21
C VAL A 28 2.48 -2.72 7.27
N LEU A 29 1.92 -1.64 6.72
CA LEU A 29 2.56 -0.32 6.67
C LEU A 29 1.92 0.62 7.71
N ASN A 30 2.70 1.58 8.22
CA ASN A 30 2.17 2.67 9.06
C ASN A 30 1.25 3.62 8.28
N GLN A 31 1.46 3.77 6.97
CA GLN A 31 0.64 4.55 6.05
C GLN A 31 0.66 3.97 4.63
N THR A 32 -0.37 4.23 3.83
CA THR A 32 -0.46 3.69 2.47
C THR A 32 -1.29 4.56 1.53
N ILE A 33 -0.88 4.60 0.26
CA ILE A 33 -1.68 5.10 -0.86
C ILE A 33 -2.52 4.00 -1.53
N PHE A 34 -2.23 2.73 -1.24
CA PHE A 34 -2.89 1.60 -1.89
C PHE A 34 -4.27 1.37 -1.30
N TYR A 35 -5.30 1.48 -2.14
CA TYR A 35 -6.67 1.17 -1.78
C TYR A 35 -6.91 -0.36 -1.75
N PRO A 36 -7.48 -0.94 -0.67
CA PRO A 36 -7.78 -2.38 -0.57
C PRO A 36 -8.88 -2.88 -1.52
N GLY A 37 -9.56 -1.99 -2.23
CA GLY A 37 -10.77 -2.32 -2.98
C GLY A 37 -12.02 -2.25 -2.10
N GLY A 38 -13.20 -2.23 -2.72
CA GLY A 38 -14.47 -2.11 -2.01
C GLY A 38 -15.61 -1.60 -2.91
N GLY A 39 -16.86 -1.95 -2.59
CA GLY A 39 -18.03 -1.45 -3.34
C GLY A 39 -18.07 -1.85 -4.82
N GLY A 40 -17.39 -2.94 -5.20
CA GLY A 40 -17.24 -3.37 -6.60
C GLY A 40 -15.99 -2.82 -7.30
N GLN A 41 -15.24 -1.93 -6.65
CA GLN A 41 -13.95 -1.44 -7.15
C GLN A 41 -12.83 -2.44 -6.82
N PRO A 42 -11.95 -2.77 -7.79
CA PRO A 42 -10.76 -3.59 -7.54
C PRO A 42 -9.76 -2.87 -6.62
N CYS A 43 -8.88 -3.63 -5.97
CA CYS A 43 -7.78 -3.05 -5.23
C CYS A 43 -6.75 -2.40 -6.16
N ASP A 44 -5.92 -1.54 -5.59
CA ASP A 44 -4.80 -0.95 -6.31
C ASP A 44 -3.67 -1.96 -6.54
N PHE A 45 -2.92 -1.72 -7.60
CA PHE A 45 -1.69 -2.41 -7.95
C PHE A 45 -0.56 -1.39 -8.05
N GLY A 46 0.67 -1.82 -7.78
CA GLY A 46 1.83 -0.95 -7.91
C GLY A 46 3.09 -1.61 -7.41
N LYS A 47 4.02 -0.80 -6.89
CA LYS A 47 5.35 -1.23 -6.51
C LYS A 47 5.73 -0.67 -5.15
N ILE A 48 6.51 -1.44 -4.41
CA ILE A 48 7.21 -0.99 -3.21
C ILE A 48 8.70 -1.04 -3.53
N GLN A 49 9.39 0.07 -3.35
CA GLN A 49 10.83 0.16 -3.51
C GLN A 49 11.50 0.21 -2.14
N GLN A 50 12.49 -0.67 -1.92
CA GLN A 50 13.33 -0.67 -0.72
C GLN A 50 14.80 -0.66 -1.16
N GLY A 51 15.44 0.51 -1.10
CA GLY A 51 16.75 0.71 -1.70
C GLY A 51 16.71 0.50 -3.21
N ASN A 52 17.45 -0.50 -3.70
CA ASN A 52 17.46 -0.88 -5.13
C ASN A 52 16.48 -2.01 -5.46
N GLU A 53 15.85 -2.61 -4.46
CA GLU A 53 14.91 -3.71 -4.65
C GLU A 53 13.50 -3.19 -4.93
N ILE A 54 12.79 -3.86 -5.84
CA ILE A 54 11.42 -3.53 -6.22
C ILE A 54 10.53 -4.76 -6.03
N TYR A 55 9.43 -4.57 -5.30
CA TYR A 55 8.42 -5.59 -5.03
C TYR A 55 7.10 -5.18 -5.68
N GLU A 56 6.44 -6.10 -6.37
CA GLU A 56 5.12 -5.84 -6.95
C GLU A 56 4.01 -6.04 -5.92
N VAL A 57 3.09 -5.07 -5.85
CA VAL A 57 1.87 -5.17 -5.05
C VAL A 57 0.81 -5.85 -5.90
N LEU A 58 0.58 -7.13 -5.62
CA LEU A 58 -0.40 -7.96 -6.34
C LEU A 58 -1.77 -8.00 -5.65
N LYS A 59 -1.82 -7.63 -4.36
CA LYS A 59 -3.05 -7.64 -3.57
C LYS A 59 -2.91 -6.70 -2.37
N VAL A 60 -4.00 -6.01 -2.06
CA VAL A 60 -4.16 -5.16 -0.87
C VAL A 60 -5.39 -5.68 -0.12
N LYS A 61 -5.33 -5.75 1.22
CA LYS A 61 -6.40 -6.28 2.08
C LYS A 61 -6.51 -5.49 3.37
#